data_AF-A0A914R1D8-F1
#
_entry.id   AF-A0A914R1D8-F1
#
_cell.length_a   1.000
_cell.length_b   1.000
_cell.length_c   1.000
_cell.angle_alpha   90.00
_cell.angle_beta   90.00
_cell.angle_gamma   90.00
#
_symmetry.space_group_name_H-M   'P 1'
#
loop_
_entity.id
_entity.type
_entity.pdbx_description
1 polymer ?
#
loop_
_entity_poly.entity_id
_entity_poly.type
_entity_poly.pdbx_seq_one_letter_code
_entity_poly.pdbx_strand_id
1 'polypeptide(L)' 'MKLLHHKLQFALIDTISELNVVQFANASVTSNAKELREFCVCFLMNAIGKSFIIKDVKKLHQEITSEIGRRSLFSSAE' A
#
# COMPACT_ATOMS: atom_id res chain seq x y z
N MET A 1 -15.42 -0.97 -21.33
CA MET A 1 -14.05 -0.74 -20.81
C MET A 1 -13.92 -0.78 -19.29
N LYS A 2 -14.99 -0.63 -18.47
CA LYS A 2 -14.89 -0.71 -17.00
C LYS A 2 -14.52 -2.10 -16.46
N LEU A 3 -14.92 -3.19 -17.12
CA LEU A 3 -14.61 -4.56 -16.68
C LEU A 3 -13.13 -4.92 -16.77
N LEU A 4 -12.39 -4.33 -17.72
CA LEU A 4 -10.97 -4.63 -17.91
C LEU A 4 -10.11 -4.00 -16.80
N HIS A 5 -10.44 -2.77 -16.39
CA HIS A 5 -9.83 -2.10 -15.24
C HIS A 5 -10.03 -2.89 -13.94
N HIS A 6 -11.25 -3.40 -13.71
CA HIS A 6 -11.56 -4.16 -12.49
C HIS A 6 -10.82 -5.51 -12.43
N LYS A 7 -10.68 -6.21 -13.57
CA LYS A 7 -9.92 -7.48 -13.64
C LYS A 7 -8.41 -7.28 -13.49
N LEU A 8 -7.86 -6.20 -14.04
CA LEU A 8 -6.46 -5.81 -13.85
C LEU A 8 -6.17 -5.44 -12.38
N GLN A 9 -7.10 -4.76 -11.71
CA GLN A 9 -7.00 -4.47 -10.26
C GLN A 9 -6.98 -5.76 -9.43
N PHE A 10 -7.86 -6.73 -9.68
CA PHE A 10 -7.90 -7.99 -8.93
C PHE A 10 -6.64 -8.84 -9.13
N ALA A 11 -6.14 -8.97 -10.36
CA ALA A 11 -4.94 -9.76 -10.62
C ALA A 11 -3.68 -9.17 -9.95
N LEU A 12 -3.55 -7.83 -9.93
CA LEU A 12 -2.41 -7.19 -9.27
C LEU A 12 -2.47 -7.32 -7.74
N ILE A 13 -3.69 -7.26 -7.17
CA ILE A 13 -3.94 -7.43 -5.73
C ILE A 13 -3.52 -8.81 -5.25
N ASP A 14 -3.84 -9.88 -5.99
CA ASP A 14 -3.44 -11.25 -5.65
C ASP A 14 -1.91 -11.46 -5.74
N THR A 15 -1.19 -10.55 -6.39
CA THR A 15 0.28 -10.63 -6.54
C THR A 15 1.03 -9.86 -5.45
N ILE A 16 0.36 -8.96 -4.73
CA ILE A 16 0.99 -8.10 -3.71
C ILE A 16 1.03 -8.84 -2.37
N SER A 17 2.22 -8.91 -1.77
CA SER A 17 2.49 -9.57 -0.49
C SER A 17 3.49 -8.77 0.36
N GLU A 18 3.75 -9.24 1.57
CA GLU A 18 4.74 -8.69 2.50
C GLU A 18 6.18 -8.63 1.92
N LEU A 19 6.45 -9.41 0.86
CA LEU A 19 7.74 -9.47 0.19
C LEU A 19 7.95 -8.38 -0.87
N ASN A 20 6.88 -7.84 -1.44
CA ASN A 20 6.95 -6.94 -2.60
C ASN A 20 6.11 -5.66 -2.44
N VAL A 21 5.26 -5.54 -1.42
CA VAL A 21 4.37 -4.40 -1.22
C VAL A 21 5.11 -3.06 -1.18
N VAL A 22 6.33 -3.01 -0.64
CA VAL A 22 7.16 -1.79 -0.64
C VAL A 22 7.55 -1.37 -2.06
N GLN A 23 7.86 -2.33 -2.93
CA GLN A 23 8.21 -2.05 -4.32
C GLN A 23 7.00 -1.49 -5.09
N PHE A 24 5.82 -2.11 -4.90
CA PHE A 24 4.57 -1.65 -5.51
C PHE A 24 4.13 -0.29 -4.96
N ALA A 25 4.25 -0.06 -3.65
CA ALA A 25 3.96 1.23 -3.02
C ALA A 25 4.83 2.34 -3.62
N ASN A 26 6.14 2.12 -3.73
CA ASN A 26 7.04 3.10 -4.32
C ASN A 26 6.75 3.33 -5.81
N ALA A 27 6.51 2.25 -6.57
CA ALA A 27 6.14 2.36 -7.98
C ALA A 27 4.82 3.12 -8.19
N SER A 28 3.87 3.01 -7.26
CA SER A 28 2.60 3.73 -7.32
C SER A 28 2.77 5.25 -7.21
N VAL A 29 3.79 5.72 -6.48
CA VAL A 29 4.12 7.15 -6.39
C VAL A 29 4.69 7.62 -7.72
N THR A 30 5.72 6.93 -8.23
CA THR A 30 6.39 7.29 -9.50
C THR A 30 5.42 7.29 -10.68
N SER A 31 4.50 6.32 -10.71
CA SER A 31 3.52 6.17 -11.79
C SER A 31 2.21 6.93 -11.55
N ASN A 32 2.10 7.70 -10.45
CA ASN A 32 0.87 8.38 -10.02
C ASN A 32 -0.38 7.46 -10.01
N ALA A 33 -0.18 6.17 -9.68
CA ALA A 33 -1.21 5.14 -9.69
C ALA A 33 -1.96 5.15 -8.35
N LYS A 34 -2.90 6.08 -8.20
CA LYS A 34 -3.62 6.35 -6.93
C LYS A 34 -4.29 5.12 -6.33
N GLU A 35 -4.96 4.29 -7.13
CA GLU A 35 -5.67 3.10 -6.64
C GLU A 35 -4.70 2.04 -6.09
N LEU A 36 -3.56 1.83 -6.77
CA LEU A 36 -2.50 0.95 -6.29
C LEU A 36 -1.88 1.48 -5.00
N ARG A 37 -1.67 2.80 -4.93
CA ARG A 37 -1.15 3.45 -3.74
C ARG A 37 -2.06 3.22 -2.53
N GLU A 38 -3.36 3.46 -2.72
CA GLU A 38 -4.37 3.26 -1.69
C GLU A 38 -4.37 1.82 -1.18
N PHE A 39 -4.34 0.85 -2.10
CA PHE A 39 -4.25 -0.56 -1.75
C PHE A 39 -2.99 -0.88 -0.92
N CYS A 40 -1.82 -0.42 -1.37
CA CYS A 40 -0.56 -0.67 -0.67
C CYS A 40 -0.53 -0.02 0.72
N VAL A 41 -1.07 1.21 0.87
CA VAL A 41 -1.20 1.90 2.15
C VAL A 41 -2.07 1.09 3.11
N CYS A 42 -3.25 0.65 2.66
CA CYS A 42 -4.15 -0.17 3.47
C CYS A 42 -3.51 -1.51 3.87
N PHE A 43 -2.81 -2.17 2.95
CA PHE A 43 -2.09 -3.41 3.23
C PHE A 43 -1.02 -3.19 4.32
N LEU A 44 -0.18 -2.16 4.16
CA LEU A 44 0.90 -1.83 5.11
C LEU A 44 0.34 -1.49 6.51
N MET A 45 -0.74 -0.71 6.58
CA MET A 45 -1.40 -0.40 7.85
C MET A 45 -1.94 -1.65 8.55
N ASN A 46 -2.61 -2.53 7.81
CA ASN A 46 -3.11 -3.80 8.35
C ASN A 46 -1.97 -4.73 8.80
N ALA A 47 -0.86 -4.72 8.07
CA ALA A 47 0.33 -5.49 8.40
C ALA A 47 0.99 -5.02 9.71
N ILE A 48 1.06 -3.71 9.94
CA ILE A 48 1.52 -3.13 11.22
C ILE A 48 0.64 -3.63 12.37
N GLY A 49 -0.69 -3.58 12.20
CA GLY A 49 -1.64 -4.06 13.21
C GLY A 49 -1.55 -5.57 13.51
N LYS A 50 -1.10 -6.37 12.53
CA LYS A 50 -0.96 -7.83 12.65
C LYS A 50 0.47 -8.32 12.93
N SER A 51 1.42 -7.39 13.17
CA SER A 51 2.84 -7.71 13.39
C SER A 51 3.50 -8.49 12.23
N PHE A 52 3.07 -8.27 10.99
CA PHE A 52 3.74 -8.88 9.83
C PHE A 52 5.09 -8.21 9.57
N ILE A 53 6.09 -9.03 9.25
CA ILE A 53 7.42 -8.55 8.86
C ILE A 53 7.37 -8.12 7.39
N ILE A 54 7.27 -6.82 7.16
CA ILE A 54 7.34 -6.24 5.82
C ILE A 54 8.80 -6.17 5.36
N LYS A 55 9.10 -6.85 4.26
CA LYS A 55 10.44 -6.82 3.68
C LYS A 55 10.74 -5.40 3.16
N ASP A 56 11.97 -4.95 3.40
CA ASP A 56 12.48 -3.68 2.88
C ASP A 56 11.68 -2.44 3.31
N VAL A 57 10.91 -2.49 4.41
CA VAL A 57 10.07 -1.36 4.89
C VAL A 57 10.85 -0.05 5.05
N LYS A 58 12.13 -0.13 5.40
CA LYS A 58 13.04 1.04 5.49
C LYS A 58 13.25 1.78 4.15
N LYS A 59 12.89 1.18 3.02
CA LYS A 59 12.98 1.76 1.68
C LYS A 59 11.66 2.38 1.21
N LEU A 60 10.64 2.42 2.08
CA LEU A 60 9.34 2.98 1.72
C LEU A 60 9.46 4.48 1.43
N HIS A 61 8.79 4.93 0.37
CA HIS A 61 8.79 6.32 -0.02
C HIS A 61 8.26 7.20 1.11
N GLN A 62 8.87 8.37 1.33
CA GLN A 62 8.52 9.26 2.44
C GLN A 62 7.05 9.71 2.38
N GLU A 63 6.52 9.93 1.18
CA GLU A 63 5.10 10.25 0.96
C GLU A 63 4.17 9.18 1.53
N ILE A 64 4.45 7.89 1.26
CA ILE A 64 3.66 6.77 1.77
C ILE A 64 3.79 6.68 3.29
N THR A 65 4.99 6.84 3.81
CA THR A 65 5.25 6.81 5.27
C THR A 65 4.47 7.92 5.98
N SER A 66 4.49 9.13 5.41
CA SER A 66 3.76 10.29 5.94
C SER A 66 2.25 10.07 5.87
N GLU A 67 1.76 9.47 4.77
CA GLU A 67 0.36 9.10 4.62
C GLU A 67 -0.10 8.07 5.65
N ILE A 68 0.67 7.01 5.87
CA ILE A 68 0.38 6.00 6.91
C ILE A 68 0.36 6.67 8.29
N GLY A 69 1.40 7.43 8.65
CA GLY A 69 1.48 8.10 9.95
C GLY A 69 0.29 9.04 10.19
N ARG A 70 -0.08 9.84 9.18
CA ARG A 70 -1.27 10.69 9.22
C ARG A 70 -2.53 9.87 9.50
N ARG A 71 -2.77 8.77 8.77
CA ARG A 71 -3.97 7.93 8.95
C ARG A 71 -3.99 7.21 10.30
N SER A 72 -2.85 6.77 10.81
CA SER A 72 -2.74 6.13 12.12
C SER A 72 -3.06 7.07 13.28
N LEU A 73 -2.67 8.35 13.18
CA LEU A 73 -2.97 9.37 14.20
C LEU A 73 -4.49 9.65 14.32
N PHE A 74 -5.22 9.61 13.20
CA PHE A 74 -6.67 9.80 13.22
C PHE A 74 -7.44 8.58 13.73
N SER A 75 -6.89 7.37 13.57
CA SER A 75 -7.49 6.13 14.09
C SER A 75 -7.39 5.97 15.61
N SER A 76 -6.55 6.75 16.29
CA SER A 76 -6.35 6.66 17.75
C SER A 76 -7.11 7.75 18.54
N ALA A 77 -7.92 8.57 17.84
CA ALA A 77 -8.68 9.67 18.40
C ALA A 77 -10.19 9.37 18.54
N GLU A 78 -10.60 8.12 18.27
CA GLU A 78 -11.93 7.55 18.52
C GLU A 78 -11.86 6.51 19.65
#